data_AF-A0A0G9MPL3-F1
#
_entry.id   AF-A0A0G9MPL3-F1
#
_cell.length_a   1.000
_cell.length_b   1.000
_cell.length_c   1.000
_cell.angle_alpha   90.00
_cell.angle_beta   90.00
_cell.angle_gamma   90.00
#
_symmetry.space_group_name_H-M   'P 1'
#
loop_
_entity.id
_entity.type
_entity.pdbx_description
1 polymer ?
#
loop_
_entity_poly.entity_id
_entity_poly.type
_entity_poly.pdbx_seq_one_letter_code
_entity_poly.pdbx_strand_id
1 'polypeptide(L)'
;MADTYEACCERADRAAKAAASATLDNVRERELRAEKTWRGLAEKARSVAQQREKVEREKREQREAELAAEEQAEQAHRYRA
;
A
#
# COMPACT_ATOMS: atom_id res chain seq x y z
N MET A 1 -9.03 8.73 -7.68
CA MET A 1 -9.08 7.28 -7.37
C MET A 1 -7.71 6.70 -7.69
N ALA A 2 -6.97 6.20 -6.69
CA ALA A 2 -5.72 5.50 -6.95
C ALA A 2 -6.07 4.06 -7.33
N ASP A 3 -5.57 3.59 -8.48
CA ASP A 3 -5.70 2.19 -8.89
C ASP A 3 -5.01 1.27 -7.86
N THR A 4 -5.55 0.08 -7.61
CA THR A 4 -4.96 -0.89 -6.68
C THR A 4 -3.65 -1.47 -7.25
N TYR A 5 -2.84 -2.09 -6.38
CA TYR A 5 -1.63 -2.82 -6.80
C TYR A 5 -1.94 -3.82 -7.93
N GLU A 6 -2.99 -4.62 -7.75
CA GLU A 6 -3.42 -5.65 -8.69
C GLU A 6 -3.82 -5.07 -10.04
N ALA A 7 -4.63 -3.99 -10.05
CA ALA A 7 -5.04 -3.33 -11.29
C ALA A 7 -3.84 -2.75 -12.05
N CYS A 8 -2.85 -2.20 -11.35
CA CYS A 8 -1.61 -1.72 -11.96
C CYS A 8 -0.77 -2.87 -12.52
N CYS A 9 -0.66 -3.99 -11.78
CA CYS A 9 0.04 -5.19 -12.27
C CYS A 9 -0.61 -5.77 -13.51
N GLU A 10 -1.94 -5.89 -13.55
CA GLU A 10 -2.65 -6.37 -14.74
C GLU A 10 -2.35 -5.50 -15.96
N ARG A 11 -2.35 -4.17 -15.80
CA ARG A 11 -2.03 -3.25 -16.90
C ARG A 11 -0.57 -3.36 -17.33
N ALA A 12 0.36 -3.55 -16.39
CA ALA A 12 1.76 -3.82 -16.70
C ALA A 12 1.90 -5.11 -17.52
N ASP A 13 1.23 -6.18 -17.12
CA ASP A 13 1.28 -7.47 -17.82
C ASP A 13 0.66 -7.40 -19.22
N ARG A 14 -0.42 -6.62 -19.39
CA ARG A 14 -1.02 -6.35 -20.71
C ARG A 14 -0.05 -5.60 -21.61
N ALA A 15 0.63 -4.57 -21.10
CA ALA A 15 1.65 -3.83 -21.85
C ALA A 15 2.84 -4.73 -22.22
N ALA A 16 3.32 -5.57 -21.31
CA ALA A 16 4.39 -6.53 -21.57
C ALA A 16 4.00 -7.52 -22.70
N LYS A 17 2.77 -8.05 -22.67
CA LYS A 17 2.24 -8.92 -23.73
C LYS A 17 2.16 -8.18 -25.07
N ALA A 18 1.68 -6.93 -25.06
CA ALA A 18 1.61 -6.11 -26.26
C ALA A 18 3.00 -5.85 -26.85
N ALA A 19 3.99 -5.53 -26.01
CA ALA A 19 5.39 -5.38 -26.41
C ALA A 19 5.95 -6.66 -27.05
N ALA A 20 5.68 -7.82 -26.46
CA ALA A 20 6.12 -9.11 -26.97
C ALA A 20 5.50 -9.46 -28.35
N SER A 21 4.27 -9.01 -28.60
CA SER A 21 3.58 -9.19 -29.88
C SER A 21 3.87 -8.12 -30.93
N ALA A 22 4.59 -7.05 -30.56
CA ALA A 22 4.84 -5.92 -31.44
C ALA A 22 5.78 -6.29 -32.58
N THR A 23 5.36 -5.98 -33.81
CA THR A 23 6.17 -6.21 -35.03
C THR A 23 7.03 -4.99 -35.40
N LEU A 24 6.78 -3.84 -34.78
CA LEU A 24 7.53 -2.61 -34.98
C LEU A 24 8.26 -2.23 -33.69
N ASP A 25 9.55 -1.88 -33.80
CA ASP A 25 10.38 -1.54 -32.64
C ASP A 25 9.85 -0.34 -31.86
N ASN A 26 9.34 0.69 -32.56
CA ASN A 26 8.77 1.88 -31.91
C ASN A 26 7.51 1.55 -31.08
N VAL A 27 6.71 0.57 -31.50
CA VAL A 27 5.56 0.07 -30.74
C VAL A 27 6.06 -0.73 -29.54
N ARG A 28 7.03 -1.63 -29.73
CA ARG A 28 7.63 -2.40 -28.64
C ARG A 28 8.17 -1.48 -27.54
N GLU A 29 8.95 -0.47 -27.90
CA GLU A 29 9.52 0.50 -26.96
C GLU A 29 8.47 1.34 -26.23
N ARG A 30 7.37 1.71 -26.92
CA ARG A 30 6.25 2.39 -26.28
C ARG A 30 5.61 1.51 -25.21
N GLU A 31 5.32 0.26 -25.55
CA GLU A 31 4.68 -0.68 -24.63
C GLU A 31 5.58 -1.02 -23.44
N LEU A 32 6.89 -1.16 -23.64
CA LEU A 32 7.85 -1.34 -22.54
C LEU A 32 7.90 -0.13 -21.59
N ARG A 33 7.78 1.10 -22.12
CA ARG A 33 7.67 2.31 -21.28
C ARG A 33 6.36 2.34 -20.50
N ALA A 34 5.26 1.90 -21.12
CA ALA A 34 3.98 1.76 -20.45
C ALA A 34 4.06 0.72 -19.33
N GLU A 35 4.62 -0.47 -19.60
CA GLU A 35 4.86 -1.49 -18.57
C GLU A 35 5.64 -0.92 -17.39
N LYS A 36 6.79 -0.28 -17.64
CA LYS A 36 7.61 0.32 -16.58
C LYS A 36 6.83 1.32 -15.73
N THR A 37 5.98 2.11 -16.37
CA THR A 37 5.12 3.09 -15.67
C THR A 37 4.11 2.38 -14.77
N TRP A 38 3.43 1.35 -15.29
CA TRP A 38 2.45 0.58 -14.53
C TRP A 38 3.08 -0.19 -13.37
N ARG A 39 4.28 -0.76 -13.54
CA ARG A 39 5.04 -1.40 -12.45
C ARG A 39 5.36 -0.39 -11.34
N GLY A 40 5.86 0.79 -11.70
CA GLY A 40 6.16 1.84 -10.72
C GLY A 40 4.90 2.34 -9.99
N LEU A 41 3.75 2.39 -10.65
CA LEU A 41 2.47 2.71 -10.00
C LEU A 41 2.01 1.60 -9.06
N ALA A 42 2.19 0.33 -9.44
CA ALA A 42 1.88 -0.81 -8.59
C ALA A 42 2.69 -0.73 -7.28
N GLU A 43 4.01 -0.56 -7.38
CA GLU A 43 4.88 -0.43 -6.21
C GLU A 43 4.47 0.71 -5.28
N LYS A 44 4.10 1.87 -5.84
CA LYS A 44 3.55 3.00 -5.07
C LYS A 44 2.24 2.63 -4.37
N ALA A 45 1.32 1.98 -5.07
CA ALA A 45 0.05 1.54 -4.49
C ALA A 45 0.27 0.55 -3.32
N ARG A 46 1.20 -0.40 -3.49
CA ARG A 46 1.61 -1.34 -2.45
C ARG A 46 2.21 -0.61 -1.24
N SER A 47 3.14 0.32 -1.46
CA SER A 47 3.75 1.11 -0.40
C SER A 47 2.72 1.90 0.39
N VAL A 48 1.77 2.57 -0.30
CA VAL A 48 0.67 3.30 0.35
C VAL A 48 -0.21 2.38 1.18
N ALA A 49 -0.55 1.19 0.67
CA ALA A 49 -1.35 0.21 1.42
C ALA A 49 -0.62 -0.25 2.70
N GLN A 50 0.67 -0.56 2.59
CA GLN A 50 1.50 -0.95 3.73
C GLN A 50 1.64 0.17 4.78
N GLN A 51 1.81 1.43 4.35
CA GLN A 51 1.86 2.56 5.26
C GLN A 51 0.52 2.77 5.99
N ARG A 52 -0.60 2.59 5.29
CA ARG A 52 -1.93 2.67 5.91
C ARG A 52 -2.11 1.60 6.98
N GLU A 53 -1.75 0.36 6.69
CA GLU A 53 -1.81 -0.74 7.66
C GLU A 53 -0.94 -0.46 8.88
N LYS A 54 0.30 0.02 8.66
CA LYS A 54 1.21 0.41 9.74
C LYS A 54 0.60 1.50 10.63
N VAL A 55 0.09 2.57 10.03
CA VAL A 55 -0.52 3.69 10.78
C VAL A 55 -1.75 3.24 11.56
N GLU A 56 -2.60 2.40 10.97
CA GLU A 56 -3.78 1.90 11.68
C GLU A 56 -3.42 0.95 12.83
N ARG A 57 -2.36 0.16 12.68
CA ARG A 57 -1.81 -0.64 13.78
C ARG A 57 -1.28 0.27 14.90
N GLU A 58 -0.44 1.25 14.58
CA GLU A 58 0.13 2.17 15.57
C GLU A 58 -0.98 2.93 16.33
N LYS A 59 -2.03 3.39 15.64
CA LYS A 59 -3.19 4.03 16.31
C LYS A 59 -3.96 3.07 17.21
N ARG A 60 -4.08 1.79 16.86
CA ARG A 60 -4.73 0.79 17.73
C ARG A 60 -3.88 0.56 18.98
N GLU A 61 -2.58 0.34 18.81
CA GLU A 61 -1.64 0.17 19.92
C GLU A 61 -1.65 1.39 20.86
N GLN A 62 -1.68 2.61 20.31
CA GLN A 62 -1.80 3.84 21.11
C GLN A 62 -3.11 3.88 21.92
N ARG A 63 -4.26 3.59 21.30
CA ARG A 63 -5.55 3.56 22.00
C ARG A 63 -5.60 2.48 23.08
N GLU A 64 -5.05 1.30 22.82
CA GLU A 64 -4.97 0.22 23.81
C GLU A 64 -4.05 0.60 24.98
N ALA A 65 -2.92 1.26 24.71
CA ALA A 65 -2.01 1.75 25.75
C ALA A 65 -2.63 2.88 26.59
N GLU A 66 -3.36 3.81 25.95
CA GLU A 66 -4.10 4.87 26.64
C GLU A 66 -5.16 4.29 27.58
N LEU A 67 -5.99 3.37 27.10
CA LEU A 67 -7.00 2.69 27.92
C LEU A 67 -6.37 1.93 29.09
N ALA A 68 -5.28 1.18 28.85
CA ALA A 68 -4.58 0.47 29.91
C ALA A 68 -3.98 1.42 30.96
N ALA A 69 -3.47 2.59 30.54
CA ALA A 69 -2.96 3.61 31.45
C ALA A 69 -4.07 4.26 32.28
N GLU A 70 -5.23 4.51 31.68
CA GLU A 70 -6.42 5.00 32.38
C GLU A 70 -6.92 3.99 33.43
N GLU A 71 -7.04 2.71 33.06
CA GLU A 71 -7.42 1.63 33.98
C GLU A 71 -6.44 1.49 35.15
N GLN A 72 -5.13 1.58 34.87
CA GLN A 72 -4.10 1.55 35.92
C GLN A 72 -4.18 2.77 36.84
N ALA A 73 -4.44 3.96 36.30
CA ALA A 73 -4.60 5.18 37.09
C ALA A 73 -5.85 5.12 37.99
N GLU A 74 -6.98 4.64 37.46
CA GLU A 74 -8.20 4.42 38.23
C GLU A 74 -8.00 3.38 39.34
N GLN A 75 -7.33 2.27 39.02
CA GLN A 75 -7.01 1.21 39.99
C GLN A 75 -6.08 1.73 41.09
N ALA A 76 -5.04 2.49 40.73
CA ALA A 76 -4.13 3.11 41.70
C ALA A 76 -4.84 4.13 42.58
N HIS A 77 -5.75 4.94 42.03
CA HIS A 77 -6.57 5.88 42.79
C HIS A 77 -7.49 5.13 43.77
N ARG A 78 -8.11 4.03 43.33
CA ARG A 78 -9.00 3.20 44.15
C ARG A 78 -8.28 2.52 45.32
N TYR A 79 -7.02 2.10 45.15
CA TYR A 79 -6.25 1.47 46.24
C TYR A 79 -5.61 2.47 47.21
N ARG A 80 -5.62 3.76 46.88
CA ARG A 80 -5.00 4.82 47.70
C ARG A 80 -6.00 5.60 48.56
N ALA A 81 -7.30 5.44 48.30
CA ALA A 81 -8.42 5.98 49.08
C ALA A 81 -8.87 4.96 50.14
#